data_AF-A0A358IF89-F1
#
_entry.id   AF-A0A358IF89-F1
#
_cell.length_a   1.000
_cell.length_b   1.000
_cell.length_c   1.000
_cell.angle_alpha   90.00
_cell.angle_beta   90.00
_cell.angle_gamma   90.00
#
_symmetry.space_group_name_H-M   'P 1'
#
loop_
_entity.id
_entity.type
_entity.pdbx_description
1 polymer ?
#
loop_
_entity_poly.entity_id
_entity_poly.type
_entity_poly.pdbx_seq_one_letter_code
_entity_poly.pdbx_strand_id
1 'polypeptide(L)'
;RFFVALAHAQGATITEIDIDLHPRRAGEAKYGGRRRVLVGLLDLVSVWFLLIFSRKPLLLFGGTGLVLASFGLFVGAVTVYLRFLHPMFGFDAYIPPMGYRPLLYLVMLLATLGFLLFGFGLVSEQVAQVRHELEASRRRD
;
A
#
# COMPACT_ATOMS: atom_id res chain seq x y z
N ARG A 1 19.43 -10.11 6.17
CA ARG A 1 18.50 -11.07 5.50
C ARG A 1 18.22 -10.67 4.05
N PHE A 2 18.19 -9.37 3.72
CA PHE A 2 17.87 -8.88 2.37
C PHE A 2 18.96 -8.01 1.74
N PHE A 3 20.20 -8.11 2.24
CA PHE A 3 21.33 -7.36 1.69
C PHE A 3 21.52 -7.64 0.20
N VAL A 4 21.37 -8.90 -0.23
CA VAL A 4 21.45 -9.30 -1.64
C VAL A 4 20.44 -8.54 -2.50
N ALA A 5 19.17 -8.53 -2.11
CA ALA A 5 18.12 -7.81 -2.84
C ALA A 5 18.37 -6.29 -2.87
N LEU A 6 18.84 -5.71 -1.76
CA LEU A 6 19.19 -4.28 -1.68
C LEU A 6 20.41 -3.94 -2.54
N ALA A 7 21.45 -4.78 -2.53
CA ALA A 7 22.65 -4.60 -3.33
C ALA A 7 22.32 -4.65 -4.83
N HIS A 8 21.47 -5.60 -5.25
CA HIS A 8 20.98 -5.67 -6.63
C HIS A 8 20.19 -4.40 -7.00
N ALA A 9 19.32 -3.94 -6.11
CA ALA A 9 18.56 -2.70 -6.34
C ALA A 9 19.44 -1.45 -6.45
N GLN A 10 20.64 -1.48 -5.88
CA GLN A 10 21.67 -0.44 -5.99
C GLN A 10 22.57 -0.60 -7.23
N GLY A 11 22.36 -1.63 -8.06
CA GLY A 11 23.09 -1.86 -9.31
C GLY A 11 24.24 -2.86 -9.23
N ALA A 12 24.38 -3.60 -8.11
CA ALA A 12 25.38 -4.66 -8.03
C ALA A 12 24.97 -5.89 -8.86
N THR A 13 25.93 -6.50 -9.55
CA THR A 13 25.75 -7.79 -10.22
C THR A 13 25.82 -8.91 -9.19
N ILE A 14 24.84 -9.81 -9.21
CA ILE A 14 24.73 -10.91 -8.25
C ILE A 14 24.63 -12.22 -9.02
N THR A 15 25.35 -13.23 -8.56
CA THR A 15 25.24 -14.61 -9.04
C THR A 15 25.02 -15.53 -7.87
N GLU A 16 24.34 -16.65 -8.13
CA GLU A 16 24.28 -17.77 -7.21
C GLU A 16 25.37 -18.77 -7.57
N ILE A 17 25.94 -19.42 -6.56
CA ILE A 17 26.95 -20.47 -6.71
C ILE A 17 26.36 -21.71 -6.07
N ASP A 18 26.25 -22.78 -6.85
CA ASP A 18 25.78 -24.06 -6.33
C ASP A 18 26.81 -24.63 -5.37
N ILE A 19 26.35 -25.04 -4.19
CA ILE A 19 27.18 -25.62 -3.15
C ILE A 19 26.49 -26.86 -2.59
N ASP A 20 27.26 -27.91 -2.35
CA ASP A 20 26.71 -29.13 -1.76
C ASP A 20 26.28 -28.88 -0.30
N LEU A 21 24.99 -29.05 -0.04
CA LEU A 21 24.37 -28.81 1.26
C LEU A 21 24.32 -30.11 2.06
N HIS A 22 25.23 -30.25 3.02
CA HIS A 22 25.23 -31.42 3.88
C HIS A 22 24.15 -31.35 4.98
N PRO A 23 23.54 -32.50 5.35
CA PRO A 23 22.55 -32.56 6.40
C PRO A 23 23.16 -32.16 7.74
N ARG A 24 22.39 -31.39 8.53
CA ARG A 24 22.80 -30.93 9.85
C ARG A 24 22.97 -32.14 10.79
N ARG A 25 24.15 -32.25 11.41
CA ARG A 25 24.50 -33.38 12.30
C ARG A 25 24.07 -33.21 13.76
N ALA A 26 23.91 -31.98 14.25
CA ALA A 26 23.54 -31.70 15.63
C ALA A 26 22.79 -30.36 15.80
N GLY A 27 21.94 -30.29 16.82
CA GLY A 27 21.18 -29.10 17.22
C GLY A 27 19.94 -28.82 16.36
N GLU A 28 19.03 -27.97 16.87
CA GLU A 28 17.78 -27.62 16.20
C GLU A 28 17.90 -26.40 15.28
N ALA A 29 17.11 -26.40 14.21
CA ALA A 29 17.05 -25.28 13.28
C ALA A 29 16.38 -24.06 13.93
N LYS A 30 17.12 -22.94 14.05
CA LYS A 30 16.57 -21.63 14.48
C LYS A 30 15.56 -21.03 13.46
N TYR A 31 15.50 -21.60 12.26
CA TYR A 31 14.53 -21.29 11.22
C TYR A 31 13.53 -22.45 11.15
N GLY A 32 12.50 -22.38 11.99
CA GLY A 32 11.42 -23.37 12.03
C GLY A 32 10.12 -22.75 12.50
N GLY A 33 8.99 -23.31 12.06
CA GLY A 33 7.65 -22.95 12.52
C GLY A 33 6.92 -21.88 11.70
N ARG A 34 5.58 -21.90 11.78
CA ARG A 34 4.66 -21.00 11.06
C ARG A 34 4.90 -19.52 11.37
N ARG A 35 5.30 -19.20 12.61
CA ARG A 35 5.61 -17.83 13.04
C ARG A 35 6.80 -17.24 12.27
N ARG A 36 7.83 -18.04 11.98
CA ARG A 36 9.01 -17.57 11.23
C ARG A 36 8.67 -17.26 9.78
N VAL A 37 7.80 -18.07 9.16
CA VAL A 37 7.31 -17.84 7.80
C VAL A 37 6.54 -16.53 7.72
N LEU A 38 5.63 -16.27 8.67
CA LEU A 38 4.88 -15.02 8.72
C LEU A 38 5.80 -13.81 8.89
N VAL A 39 6.77 -13.88 9.80
CA VAL A 39 7.77 -12.81 9.98
C VAL A 39 8.61 -12.61 8.71
N GLY A 40 9.02 -13.69 8.05
CA GLY A 40 9.74 -13.61 6.77
C GLY A 40 8.92 -12.94 5.66
N LEU A 41 7.61 -13.18 5.62
CA LEU A 41 6.69 -12.52 4.69
C LEU A 41 6.55 -11.01 5.00
N LEU A 42 6.36 -10.65 6.27
CA LEU A 42 6.30 -9.24 6.70
C LEU A 42 7.62 -8.50 6.43
N ASP A 43 8.74 -9.17 6.66
CA ASP A 43 10.07 -8.68 6.31
C ASP A 43 10.16 -8.42 4.78
N LEU A 44 9.64 -9.33 3.94
CA LEU A 44 9.62 -9.17 2.49
C LEU A 44 8.74 -7.99 2.05
N VAL A 45 7.55 -7.85 2.64
CA VAL A 45 6.65 -6.70 2.42
C VAL A 45 7.37 -5.39 2.78
N SER A 46 8.15 -5.40 3.86
CA SER A 46 8.92 -4.23 4.29
C SER A 46 10.01 -3.87 3.28
N VAL A 47 10.75 -4.86 2.76
CA VAL A 47 11.78 -4.62 1.74
C VAL A 47 11.16 -4.16 0.42
N TRP A 48 10.08 -4.81 -0.01
CA TRP A 48 9.31 -4.41 -1.18
C TRP A 48 8.82 -2.96 -1.05
N PHE A 49 8.26 -2.61 0.11
CA PHE A 49 7.84 -1.26 0.42
C PHE A 49 9.01 -0.28 0.33
N LEU A 50 10.16 -0.57 0.96
CA LEU A 50 11.34 0.29 0.89
C LEU A 50 11.82 0.53 -0.55
N LEU A 51 11.84 -0.53 -1.36
CA LEU A 51 12.30 -0.45 -2.75
C LEU A 51 11.39 0.40 -3.64
N ILE A 52 10.07 0.31 -3.45
CA ILE A 52 9.10 1.09 -4.24
C ILE A 52 8.92 2.49 -3.68
N PHE A 53 8.81 2.63 -2.36
CA PHE A 53 8.66 3.91 -1.67
C PHE A 53 9.83 4.86 -1.96
N SER A 54 11.06 4.33 -2.07
CA SER A 54 12.24 5.14 -2.40
C SER A 54 12.18 5.76 -3.80
N ARG A 55 11.37 5.22 -4.71
CA ARG A 55 11.33 5.70 -6.10
C ARG A 55 10.23 6.73 -6.35
N LYS A 56 8.99 6.45 -5.94
CA LYS A 56 7.79 7.31 -6.21
C LYS A 56 6.71 7.12 -5.14
N PRO A 57 6.88 7.67 -3.93
CA PRO A 57 5.95 7.44 -2.82
C PRO A 57 4.54 8.04 -3.08
N LEU A 58 4.43 9.14 -3.84
CA LEU A 58 3.14 9.70 -4.23
C LEU A 58 2.31 8.72 -5.05
N LEU A 59 2.93 7.93 -5.92
CA LEU A 59 2.20 6.99 -6.78
C LEU A 59 1.53 5.88 -5.97
N LEU A 60 2.20 5.41 -4.91
CA LEU A 60 1.65 4.41 -4.00
C LEU A 60 0.48 4.96 -3.18
N PHE A 61 0.73 5.97 -2.35
CA PHE A 61 -0.27 6.47 -1.39
C PHE A 61 -1.27 7.44 -2.03
N GLY A 62 -0.80 8.33 -2.89
CA GLY A 62 -1.66 9.22 -3.67
C GLY A 62 -2.52 8.47 -4.66
N GLY A 63 -1.96 7.48 -5.37
CA GLY A 63 -2.72 6.64 -6.31
C GLY A 63 -3.79 5.82 -5.61
N THR A 64 -3.45 5.12 -4.52
CA THR A 64 -4.44 4.37 -3.73
C THR A 64 -5.49 5.28 -3.09
N GLY A 65 -5.10 6.44 -2.57
CA GLY A 65 -6.02 7.44 -2.05
C GLY A 65 -7.01 7.96 -3.08
N LEU A 66 -6.53 8.24 -4.30
CA LEU A 66 -7.37 8.70 -5.42
C LEU A 66 -8.35 7.62 -5.88
N VAL A 67 -7.93 6.35 -5.92
CA VAL A 67 -8.81 5.21 -6.20
C VAL A 67 -9.91 5.12 -5.15
N LEU A 68 -9.58 5.17 -3.86
CA LEU A 68 -10.58 5.11 -2.78
C LEU A 68 -11.53 6.30 -2.81
N ALA A 69 -11.03 7.52 -3.04
CA ALA A 69 -11.87 8.71 -3.18
C ALA A 69 -12.82 8.60 -4.39
N SER A 70 -12.35 8.05 -5.51
CA SER A 70 -13.16 7.80 -6.70
C SER A 70 -14.27 6.78 -6.43
N PHE A 71 -13.96 5.69 -5.72
CA PHE A 71 -14.97 4.74 -5.26
C PHE A 71 -15.96 5.38 -4.28
N GLY A 72 -15.50 6.23 -3.36
CA GLY A 72 -16.36 6.97 -2.45
C GLY A 72 -17.34 7.89 -3.20
N LEU A 73 -16.85 8.60 -4.23
CA LEU A 73 -17.67 9.44 -5.09
C LEU A 73 -18.70 8.61 -5.87
N PHE A 74 -18.28 7.46 -6.41
CA PHE A 74 -19.17 6.53 -7.10
C PHE A 74 -20.30 6.02 -6.20
N VAL A 75 -19.97 5.53 -5.00
CA VAL A 75 -20.97 5.06 -4.03
C VAL A 75 -21.87 6.21 -3.58
N GLY A 76 -21.32 7.42 -3.43
CA GLY A 76 -22.08 8.63 -3.12
C GLY A 76 -23.08 8.98 -4.20
N ALA A 77 -22.65 8.95 -5.47
CA ALA A 77 -23.51 9.18 -6.62
C ALA A 77 -24.65 8.15 -6.71
N VAL A 78 -24.34 6.86 -6.50
CA VAL A 78 -25.36 5.80 -6.42
C VAL A 78 -26.35 6.05 -5.29
N THR A 79 -25.87 6.47 -4.11
CA THR A 79 -26.73 6.77 -2.96
C THR A 79 -27.67 7.93 -3.24
N VAL A 80 -27.16 9.01 -3.86
CA VAL A 80 -27.97 10.17 -4.28
C VAL A 80 -29.00 9.76 -5.34
N TYR A 81 -28.59 8.95 -6.31
CA TYR A 81 -29.47 8.44 -7.35
C TYR A 81 -30.64 7.64 -6.75
N LEU A 82 -30.35 6.64 -5.90
CA LEU A 82 -31.37 5.79 -5.27
C LEU A 82 -32.29 6.56 -4.33
N ARG A 83 -31.79 7.64 -3.71
CA ARG A 83 -32.57 8.43 -2.75
C ARG A 83 -33.49 9.45 -3.40
N PHE A 84 -33.00 10.17 -4.42
CA PHE A 84 -33.66 11.36 -4.94
C PHE A 84 -34.07 11.23 -6.40
N LEU A 85 -33.23 10.65 -7.25
CA LEU A 85 -33.51 10.59 -8.68
C LEU A 85 -34.42 9.42 -9.03
N HIS A 86 -34.23 8.25 -8.40
CA HIS A 86 -35.03 7.06 -8.66
C HIS A 86 -36.54 7.31 -8.49
N PRO A 87 -37.02 7.97 -7.41
CA PRO A 87 -38.44 8.35 -7.28
C PRO A 87 -38.89 9.39 -8.31
N MET A 88 -37.99 10.30 -8.71
CA MET A 88 -38.30 11.37 -9.66
C MET A 88 -38.53 10.85 -11.09
N PHE A 89 -37.93 9.72 -11.44
CA PHE A 89 -38.15 9.03 -12.72
C PHE A 89 -39.41 8.14 -12.76
N GLY A 90 -40.25 8.19 -11.73
CA GLY A 90 -41.52 7.45 -11.67
C GLY A 90 -41.38 6.00 -11.18
N PHE A 91 -40.23 5.62 -10.63
CA PHE A 91 -40.07 4.34 -9.93
C PHE A 91 -40.40 4.50 -8.45
N ASP A 92 -40.85 3.42 -7.80
CA ASP A 92 -41.06 3.44 -6.35
C ASP A 92 -39.78 3.77 -5.58
N ALA A 93 -39.93 4.42 -4.43
CA ALA A 93 -38.80 4.75 -3.57
C ALA A 93 -38.08 3.47 -3.11
N TYR A 94 -36.88 3.23 -3.64
CA TYR A 94 -36.07 2.10 -3.22
C TYR A 94 -35.46 2.37 -1.84
N ILE A 95 -36.07 1.80 -0.80
CA ILE A 95 -35.57 1.90 0.57
C ILE A 95 -34.89 0.57 0.91
N PRO A 96 -33.56 0.55 1.12
CA PRO A 96 -32.87 -0.66 1.56
C PRO A 96 -33.44 -1.14 2.90
N PRO A 97 -33.41 -2.44 3.21
CA PRO A 97 -33.91 -2.98 4.49
C PRO A 97 -33.32 -2.31 5.74
N MET A 98 -32.09 -1.77 5.62
CA MET A 98 -31.37 -1.08 6.70
C MET A 98 -31.30 0.46 6.49
N GLY A 99 -32.06 0.99 5.53
CA GLY A 99 -32.00 2.39 5.10
C GLY A 99 -30.68 2.76 4.40
N TYR A 100 -30.46 4.07 4.20
CA TYR A 100 -29.28 4.58 3.48
C TYR A 100 -28.04 4.80 4.37
N ARG A 101 -28.17 4.62 5.70
CA ARG A 101 -27.08 4.88 6.66
C ARG A 101 -25.81 4.08 6.36
N PRO A 102 -25.86 2.77 6.05
CA PRO A 102 -24.65 2.00 5.74
C PRO A 102 -23.91 2.52 4.50
N LEU A 103 -24.65 2.94 3.46
CA LEU A 103 -24.08 3.55 2.25
C LEU A 103 -23.41 4.89 2.57
N LEU A 104 -24.05 5.74 3.37
CA LEU A 104 -23.46 7.02 3.79
C LEU A 104 -22.21 6.81 4.65
N TYR A 105 -22.19 5.82 5.54
CA TYR A 105 -20.99 5.46 6.31
C TYR A 105 -19.86 4.97 5.40
N LEU A 106 -20.19 4.17 4.38
CA LEU A 106 -19.20 3.71 3.41
C LEU A 106 -18.62 4.88 2.60
N VAL A 107 -19.45 5.84 2.17
CA VAL A 107 -18.99 7.06 1.49
C VAL A 107 -18.05 7.86 2.39
N MET A 108 -18.44 8.11 3.65
CA MET A 108 -17.60 8.84 4.61
C MET A 108 -16.28 8.13 4.86
N LEU A 109 -16.28 6.80 5.02
CA LEU A 109 -15.08 6.00 5.22
C LEU A 109 -14.14 6.11 4.02
N LEU A 110 -14.64 5.87 2.81
CA LEU A 110 -13.85 5.89 1.58
C LEU A 110 -13.30 7.29 1.27
N ALA A 111 -14.12 8.33 1.44
CA ALA A 111 -13.69 9.71 1.22
C ALA A 111 -12.62 10.14 2.23
N THR A 112 -12.82 9.81 3.52
CA THR A 112 -11.85 10.18 4.58
C THR A 112 -10.53 9.44 4.39
N LEU A 113 -10.56 8.12 4.17
CA LEU A 113 -9.35 7.32 3.92
C LEU A 113 -8.65 7.75 2.63
N GLY A 114 -9.42 8.00 1.55
CA GLY A 114 -8.88 8.46 0.28
C GLY A 114 -8.13 9.79 0.42
N PHE A 115 -8.75 10.76 1.11
CA PHE A 115 -8.14 12.06 1.38
C PHE A 115 -6.89 11.95 2.26
N LEU A 116 -6.95 11.15 3.35
CA LEU A 116 -5.81 10.94 4.25
C LEU A 116 -4.61 10.30 3.52
N LEU A 117 -4.86 9.26 2.71
CA LEU A 117 -3.80 8.61 1.94
C LEU A 117 -3.23 9.53 0.86
N PHE A 118 -4.06 10.33 0.22
CA PHE A 118 -3.60 11.32 -0.74
C PHE A 118 -2.67 12.36 -0.09
N GLY A 119 -3.09 12.92 1.05
CA GLY A 119 -2.26 13.82 1.84
C GLY A 119 -0.95 13.16 2.30
N PHE A 120 -1.02 11.91 2.77
CA PHE A 120 0.17 11.15 3.17
C PHE A 120 1.12 10.90 1.99
N GLY A 121 0.60 10.67 0.79
CA GLY A 121 1.39 10.55 -0.43
C GLY A 121 2.16 11.82 -0.76
N LEU A 122 1.51 12.99 -0.66
CA LEU A 122 2.19 14.29 -0.87
C LEU A 122 3.30 14.52 0.15
N VAL A 123 3.03 14.29 1.44
CA VAL A 123 4.04 14.43 2.51
C VAL A 123 5.21 13.46 2.28
N SER A 124 4.92 12.23 1.89
CA SER A 124 5.94 11.23 1.61
C SER A 124 6.84 11.61 0.44
N GLU A 125 6.28 12.22 -0.62
CA GLU A 125 7.06 12.74 -1.76
C GLU A 125 8.00 13.87 -1.33
N GLN A 126 7.53 14.80 -0.49
CA GLN A 126 8.38 15.87 0.04
C GLN A 126 9.54 15.30 0.88
N VAL A 127 9.26 14.29 1.73
CA VAL A 127 10.31 13.63 2.53
C VAL A 127 11.32 12.90 1.64
N ALA A 128 10.87 12.22 0.58
CA ALA A 128 11.74 11.55 -0.37
C ALA A 128 12.63 12.55 -1.14
N GLN A 129 12.08 13.69 -1.55
CA GLN A 129 12.84 14.75 -2.21
C GLN A 129 13.93 15.31 -1.29
N VAL A 130 13.60 15.62 -0.03
CA VAL A 130 14.59 16.09 0.96
C VAL A 130 15.70 15.05 1.17
N ARG A 131 15.37 13.76 1.23
CA ARG A 131 16.37 12.68 1.33
C ARG A 131 17.30 12.67 0.12
N HIS A 132 16.75 12.78 -1.10
CA HIS A 132 17.54 12.84 -2.32
C HIS A 132 18.50 14.04 -2.35
N GLU A 133 18.05 15.21 -1.90
CA GLU A 133 18.89 16.41 -1.79
C GLU A 133 20.04 16.23 -0.79
N LEU A 134 19.77 15.65 0.39
CA LEU A 134 20.79 15.37 1.40
C LEU A 134 21.84 14.36 0.91
N GLU A 135 21.43 13.31 0.20
CA GLU A 135 22.35 12.35 -0.40
C GLU A 135 23.22 12.98 -1.48
N ALA A 136 22.65 13.90 -2.28
CA ALA A 136 23.40 14.64 -3.30
C ALA A 136 24.42 15.63 -2.70
N SER A 137 24.15 16.17 -1.50
CA SER A 137 25.11 17.01 -0.77
C SER A 137 26.26 16.17 -0.22
N ARG A 138 25.98 15.07 0.46
CA ARG A 138 26.99 14.19 1.07
C ARG A 138 27.97 13.55 0.08
N ARG A 139 27.62 13.46 -1.20
CA ARG A 139 28.51 12.94 -2.24
C ARG A 139 29.46 14.01 -2.81
N ARG A 140 29.22 15.29 -2.51
CA ARG A 140 30.09 16.40 -2.93
C ARG A 140 31.18 16.72 -1.90
N ASP A 141 30.94 16.40 -0.64
CA ASP A 141 31.93 16.44 0.45
C ASP A 141 32.78 15.16 0.45
#